data_AF-A0A7S3UK06-F1
#
_entry.id   AF-A0A7S3UK06-F1
#
_cell.length_a   1.000
_cell.length_b   1.000
_cell.length_c   1.000
_cell.angle_alpha   90.00
_cell.angle_beta   90.00
_cell.angle_gamma   90.00
#
_symmetry.space_group_name_H-M   'P 1'
#
loop_
_entity.id
_entity.type
_entity.pdbx_description
1 polymer ?
#
loop_
_entity_poly.entity_id
_entity_poly.type
_entity_poly.pdbx_seq_one_letter_code
_entity_poly.pdbx_strand_id
1 'polypeptide(L)'
;CMFPVAILAQVYPVFRFPVVSPPMSRYNESWSPMPVAVSEKEILATAERVYGVTWDEIHSYKDKMQIPILPRQMSVENLNVAHFCEDPFSALDRCMEQGIRHENRLSPFARMQVCKPHWVRFQRCLRFRDRSIMG
;
A
#
# COMPACT_ATOMS: atom_id res chain seq x y z
N CYS A 1 -16.55 56.93 24.93
CA CYS A 1 -16.84 57.57 23.63
C CYS A 1 -16.70 56.55 22.52
N MET A 2 -17.78 56.38 21.75
CA MET A 2 -17.86 56.03 20.33
C MET A 2 -17.28 54.69 19.84
N PHE A 3 -18.15 53.67 19.81
CA PHE A 3 -18.50 52.97 18.55
C PHE A 3 -19.11 54.02 17.58
N PRO A 4 -18.96 53.94 16.24
CA PRO A 4 -19.35 52.76 15.44
C PRO A 4 -18.54 52.54 14.15
N VAL A 5 -18.65 51.35 13.54
CA VAL A 5 -18.51 51.23 12.07
C VAL A 5 -19.67 50.42 11.53
N ALA A 6 -20.24 50.98 10.48
CA ALA A 6 -21.54 50.73 9.93
C ALA A 6 -21.69 49.37 9.24
N ILE A 7 -22.91 48.86 9.37
CA ILE A 7 -23.54 47.79 8.61
C ILE A 7 -23.69 48.26 7.16
N LEU A 8 -23.13 47.51 6.21
CA LEU A 8 -23.53 47.59 4.80
C LEU A 8 -24.16 46.27 4.38
N ALA A 9 -25.48 46.34 4.20
CA ALA A 9 -26.31 45.30 3.63
C ALA A 9 -25.91 45.07 2.16
N GLN A 10 -25.47 43.86 1.84
CA GLN A 10 -25.35 43.41 0.46
C GLN A 10 -26.65 42.72 0.05
N VAL A 11 -27.33 43.38 -0.88
CA VAL A 11 -28.51 42.87 -1.60
C VAL A 11 -28.02 41.85 -2.62
N TYR A 12 -28.26 40.57 -2.39
CA TYR A 12 -28.07 39.53 -3.41
C TYR A 12 -29.33 39.44 -4.29
N PRO A 13 -29.21 39.50 -5.63
CA PRO A 13 -30.34 39.25 -6.51
C PRO A 13 -30.71 37.75 -6.48
N VAL A 14 -31.97 37.47 -6.10
CA VAL A 14 -32.59 36.15 -6.19
C VAL A 14 -32.82 35.83 -7.67
N PHE A 15 -31.89 35.09 -8.28
CA PHE A 15 -32.12 34.49 -9.60
C PHE A 15 -33.03 33.26 -9.45
N ARG A 16 -34.30 33.43 -9.81
CA ARG A 16 -35.25 32.32 -10.05
C ARG A 16 -34.90 31.67 -11.39
N PHE A 17 -34.32 30.47 -11.36
CA PHE A 17 -34.26 29.61 -12.53
C PHE A 17 -35.59 28.84 -12.69
N PRO A 18 -36.21 28.80 -13.88
CA PRO A 18 -37.33 27.91 -14.14
C PRO A 18 -36.84 26.46 -14.16
N VAL A 19 -37.48 25.60 -13.36
CA VAL A 19 -37.26 24.15 -13.35
C VAL A 19 -37.91 23.57 -14.60
N VAL A 20 -37.13 23.39 -15.67
CA VAL A 20 -37.55 22.59 -16.82
C VAL A 20 -37.30 21.13 -16.47
N SER A 21 -38.38 20.36 -16.29
CA SER A 21 -38.29 18.91 -16.08
C SER A 21 -37.98 18.23 -17.43
N PRO A 22 -36.91 17.43 -17.56
CA PRO A 22 -36.70 16.67 -18.79
C PRO A 22 -37.73 15.53 -18.91
N PRO A 23 -38.24 15.23 -20.11
CA PRO A 23 -39.15 14.11 -20.32
C PRO A 23 -38.43 12.77 -20.12
N MET A 24 -39.09 11.83 -19.44
CA MET A 24 -38.66 10.44 -19.33
C MET A 24 -38.61 9.78 -20.72
N SER A 25 -37.40 9.59 -21.27
CA SER A 25 -37.17 8.68 -22.40
C SER A 25 -36.42 7.42 -21.94
N ARG A 26 -37.22 6.37 -21.74
CA ARG A 26 -36.99 4.98 -22.18
C ARG A 26 -35.51 4.57 -22.33
N TYR A 27 -34.87 4.13 -21.25
CA TYR A 27 -33.57 3.48 -21.31
C TYR A 27 -33.73 2.09 -21.91
N ASN A 28 -33.13 1.89 -23.08
CA ASN A 28 -33.06 0.61 -23.77
C ASN A 28 -32.05 -0.28 -23.02
N GLU A 29 -32.46 -1.46 -22.56
CA GLU A 29 -31.60 -2.47 -21.94
C GLU A 29 -30.60 -3.01 -22.98
N SER A 30 -29.49 -2.29 -23.14
CA SER A 30 -28.29 -2.81 -23.80
C SER A 30 -27.62 -3.77 -22.85
N TRP A 31 -27.63 -5.05 -23.20
CA TRP A 31 -26.91 -6.14 -22.53
C TRP A 31 -25.45 -5.75 -22.27
N SER A 32 -25.17 -5.22 -21.09
CA SER A 32 -23.81 -5.14 -20.58
C SER A 32 -23.44 -6.54 -20.10
N PRO A 33 -22.37 -7.16 -20.62
CA PRO A 33 -21.92 -8.44 -20.08
C PRO A 33 -21.65 -8.24 -18.60
N MET A 34 -22.33 -9.03 -17.76
CA MET A 34 -22.10 -8.99 -16.33
C MET A 34 -20.60 -9.16 -16.06
N PRO A 35 -20.01 -8.38 -15.14
CA PRO A 35 -18.61 -8.55 -14.80
C PRO A 35 -18.43 -9.99 -14.32
N VAL A 36 -17.66 -10.77 -15.09
CA VAL A 36 -17.26 -12.13 -14.72
C VAL A 36 -16.66 -12.03 -13.33
N ALA A 37 -17.19 -12.79 -12.37
CA ALA A 37 -16.64 -12.85 -11.02
C ALA A 37 -15.23 -13.46 -11.11
N VAL A 38 -14.23 -12.58 -11.28
CA VAL A 38 -12.82 -12.98 -11.33
C VAL A 38 -12.49 -13.61 -9.99
N SER A 39 -11.92 -14.82 -10.03
CA SER A 39 -11.55 -15.50 -8.79
C SER A 39 -10.41 -14.75 -8.11
N GLU A 40 -10.43 -14.69 -6.77
CA GLU A 40 -9.36 -14.04 -5.98
C GLU A 40 -7.96 -14.58 -6.35
N LYS A 41 -7.90 -15.86 -6.70
CA LYS A 41 -6.69 -16.55 -7.18
C LYS A 41 -6.14 -15.97 -8.49
N GLU A 42 -7.00 -15.61 -9.44
CA GLU A 42 -6.57 -14.99 -10.72
C GLU A 42 -6.12 -13.54 -10.52
N ILE A 43 -6.76 -12.83 -9.59
CA ILE A 43 -6.35 -11.47 -9.19
C ILE A 43 -4.96 -11.53 -8.54
N LEU A 44 -4.72 -12.50 -7.66
CA LEU A 44 -3.42 -12.75 -7.06
C LEU A 44 -2.36 -13.07 -8.12
N ALA A 45 -2.61 -14.06 -8.99
CA ALA A 45 -1.67 -14.45 -10.04
C ALA A 45 -1.30 -13.28 -10.97
N THR A 46 -2.27 -12.39 -11.24
CA THR A 46 -2.04 -11.16 -11.99
C THR A 46 -1.18 -10.17 -11.20
N ALA A 47 -1.48 -9.94 -9.92
CA ALA A 47 -0.71 -9.07 -9.05
C ALA A 47 0.75 -9.54 -8.91
N GLU A 48 0.97 -10.84 -8.68
CA GLU A 48 2.32 -11.42 -8.56
C GLU A 48 3.13 -11.24 -9.84
N ARG A 49 2.50 -11.45 -11.00
CA ARG A 49 3.13 -11.24 -12.30
C ARG A 49 3.46 -9.77 -12.56
N VAL A 50 2.56 -8.84 -12.21
CA VAL A 50 2.75 -7.39 -12.41
C VAL A 50 3.81 -6.84 -11.45
N TYR A 51 3.76 -7.27 -10.19
CA TYR A 51 4.64 -6.76 -9.14
C TYR A 51 5.95 -7.51 -9.04
N GLY A 52 6.07 -8.70 -9.64
CA GLY A 52 7.30 -9.49 -9.65
C GLY A 52 7.77 -9.91 -8.25
N VAL A 53 6.84 -10.03 -7.31
CA VAL A 53 7.05 -10.59 -5.97
C VAL A 53 5.83 -11.44 -5.65
N THR A 54 6.01 -12.57 -4.99
CA THR A 54 4.87 -13.38 -4.57
C THR A 54 4.30 -12.84 -3.26
N TRP A 55 3.01 -13.11 -3.04
CA TRP A 55 2.36 -12.71 -1.81
C TRP A 55 2.96 -13.38 -0.59
N ASP A 56 3.24 -14.68 -0.70
CA ASP A 56 3.86 -15.45 0.36
C ASP A 56 5.27 -14.93 0.68
N GLU A 57 6.03 -14.56 -0.36
CA GLU A 57 7.39 -14.07 -0.18
C GLU A 57 7.44 -12.77 0.62
N ILE A 58 6.58 -11.78 0.29
CA ILE A 58 6.55 -10.52 1.05
C ILE A 58 6.00 -10.69 2.47
N HIS A 59 5.12 -11.67 2.72
CA HIS A 59 4.60 -11.96 4.07
C HIS A 59 5.56 -12.79 4.93
N SER A 60 6.48 -13.55 4.31
CA SER A 60 7.54 -14.28 5.00
C SER A 60 8.69 -13.40 5.53
N TYR A 61 8.56 -12.06 5.47
CA TYR A 61 9.63 -11.13 5.83
C TYR A 61 10.09 -11.26 7.29
N LYS A 62 9.17 -11.60 8.22
CA LYS A 62 9.50 -11.84 9.63
C LYS A 62 10.35 -13.08 9.81
N ASP A 63 10.04 -14.16 9.08
CA ASP A 63 10.81 -15.39 9.12
C ASP A 63 12.21 -15.19 8.57
N LYS A 64 12.34 -14.40 7.49
CA LYS A 64 13.64 -14.09 6.88
C LYS A 64 14.53 -13.19 7.73
N MET A 65 13.97 -12.43 8.66
CA MET A 65 14.75 -11.63 9.61
C MET A 65 15.46 -12.50 10.65
N GLN A 66 14.93 -13.70 10.93
CA GLN A 66 15.54 -14.63 11.89
C GLN A 66 16.99 -14.92 11.48
N ILE A 67 17.90 -14.71 12.43
CA ILE A 67 19.33 -14.90 12.21
C ILE A 67 19.57 -16.41 12.14
N PRO A 68 20.26 -16.93 11.09
CA PRO A 68 20.62 -18.33 11.03
C PRO A 68 21.55 -18.70 12.20
N ILE A 69 21.58 -19.99 12.57
CA ILE A 69 22.43 -20.47 13.68
C ILE A 69 23.88 -20.05 13.41
N LEU A 70 24.40 -19.16 14.26
CA LEU A 70 25.73 -18.59 14.12
C LEU A 70 26.79 -19.65 14.45
N PRO A 71 27.87 -19.76 13.66
CA PRO A 71 28.99 -20.63 14.00
C PRO A 71 29.64 -20.19 15.31
N ARG A 72 30.11 -21.15 16.13
CA ARG A 72 30.69 -20.88 17.46
C ARG A 72 31.96 -20.03 17.45
N GLN A 73 32.57 -19.79 16.28
CA GLN A 73 33.81 -19.06 16.09
C GLN A 73 33.62 -17.95 15.03
N MET A 74 32.72 -17.00 15.27
CA MET A 74 32.60 -15.80 14.44
C MET A 74 33.30 -14.60 15.12
N SER A 75 33.87 -13.69 14.33
CA SER A 75 34.46 -12.46 14.87
C SER A 75 33.38 -11.50 15.39
N VAL A 76 33.74 -10.61 16.31
CA VAL A 76 32.81 -9.62 16.91
C VAL A 76 32.26 -8.67 15.84
N GLU A 77 33.04 -8.39 14.80
CA GLU A 77 32.62 -7.59 13.65
C GLU A 77 31.44 -8.23 12.93
N ASN A 78 31.44 -9.56 12.78
CA ASN A 78 30.36 -10.30 12.12
C ASN A 78 29.07 -10.33 12.97
N LEU A 79 29.17 -10.19 14.30
CA LEU A 79 28.02 -10.05 15.19
C LEU A 79 27.29 -8.72 14.97
N ASN A 80 28.03 -7.63 14.76
CA ASN A 80 27.44 -6.32 14.47
C ASN A 80 26.69 -6.30 13.13
N VAL A 81 27.12 -7.12 12.16
CA VAL A 81 26.43 -7.27 10.88
C VAL A 81 25.06 -7.94 11.05
N ALA A 82 24.84 -8.73 12.11
CA ALA A 82 23.56 -9.39 12.34
C ALA A 82 22.40 -8.38 12.57
N HIS A 83 22.70 -7.25 13.20
CA HIS A 83 21.74 -6.17 13.48
C HIS A 83 21.61 -5.14 12.33
N PHE A 84 22.44 -5.24 11.30
CA PHE A 84 22.52 -4.26 10.22
C PHE A 84 21.20 -4.09 9.43
N CYS A 85 20.33 -5.10 9.43
CA CYS A 85 19.08 -5.08 8.68
C CYS A 85 17.85 -4.63 9.48
N GLU A 86 18.02 -4.17 10.72
CA GLU A 86 16.92 -3.71 11.57
C GLU A 86 16.16 -2.50 10.99
N ASP A 87 16.87 -1.55 10.39
CA ASP A 87 16.28 -0.37 9.76
C ASP A 87 15.45 -0.72 8.51
N PRO A 88 16.00 -1.45 7.51
CA PRO A 88 15.21 -1.97 6.39
C PRO A 88 14.01 -2.83 6.82
N PHE A 89 14.19 -3.65 7.86
CA PHE A 89 13.13 -4.47 8.43
C PHE A 89 12.01 -3.59 9.01
N SER A 90 12.34 -2.65 9.88
CA SER A 90 11.38 -1.75 10.53
C SER A 90 10.59 -0.91 9.51
N ALA A 91 11.25 -0.48 8.43
CA ALA A 91 10.59 0.25 7.36
C ALA A 91 9.59 -0.62 6.58
N LEU A 92 9.94 -1.88 6.31
CA LEU A 92 9.03 -2.84 5.69
C LEU A 92 7.88 -3.22 6.62
N ASP A 93 8.16 -3.48 7.89
CA ASP A 93 7.18 -3.87 8.90
C ASP A 93 6.10 -2.79 9.06
N ARG A 94 6.50 -1.52 9.21
CA ARG A 94 5.56 -0.39 9.23
C ARG A 94 4.74 -0.30 7.95
N CYS A 95 5.35 -0.53 6.78
CA CYS A 95 4.60 -0.53 5.53
C CYS A 95 3.56 -1.64 5.48
N MET A 96 3.91 -2.85 5.90
CA MET A 96 2.99 -3.99 5.91
C MET A 96 1.86 -3.78 6.92
N GLU A 97 2.16 -3.32 8.13
CA GLU A 97 1.16 -3.04 9.17
C GLU A 97 0.23 -1.87 8.82
N GLN A 98 0.76 -0.79 8.24
CA GLN A 98 -0.05 0.36 7.81
C GLN A 98 -0.81 0.06 6.50
N GLY A 99 -0.21 -0.73 5.60
CA GLY A 99 -0.81 -1.14 4.34
C GLY A 99 -2.08 -1.97 4.53
N ILE A 100 -2.13 -2.79 5.59
CA ILE A 100 -3.35 -3.52 5.99
C ILE A 100 -4.51 -2.55 6.27
N ARG A 101 -4.25 -1.37 6.84
CA ARG A 101 -5.30 -0.40 7.17
C ARG A 101 -5.91 0.30 5.96
N HIS A 102 -5.20 0.32 4.84
CA HIS A 102 -5.60 1.01 3.61
C HIS A 102 -5.99 0.01 2.50
N GLU A 103 -6.03 -1.27 2.82
CA GLU A 103 -6.47 -2.31 1.89
C GLU A 103 -7.97 -2.17 1.63
N ASN A 104 -8.33 -2.02 0.36
CA ASN A 104 -9.72 -1.89 -0.07
C ASN A 104 -10.15 -3.17 -0.79
N ARG A 105 -11.43 -3.55 -0.69
CA ARG A 105 -11.97 -4.77 -1.32
C ARG A 105 -11.81 -4.79 -2.85
N LEU A 106 -11.69 -3.61 -3.45
CA LEU A 106 -11.48 -3.43 -4.88
C LEU A 106 -10.04 -3.73 -5.32
N SER A 107 -9.09 -3.76 -4.39
CA SER A 107 -7.65 -3.91 -4.68
C SER A 107 -6.90 -4.62 -3.54
N PRO A 108 -7.19 -5.90 -3.26
CA PRO A 108 -6.60 -6.62 -2.12
C PRO A 108 -5.06 -6.67 -2.18
N PHE A 109 -4.48 -6.77 -3.39
CA PHE A 109 -3.03 -6.90 -3.54
C PHE A 109 -2.29 -5.56 -3.72
N ALA A 110 -2.95 -4.42 -3.61
CA ALA A 110 -2.33 -3.10 -3.78
C ALA A 110 -1.17 -2.87 -2.80
N ARG A 111 -1.24 -3.46 -1.59
CA ARG A 111 -0.16 -3.35 -0.60
C ARG A 111 1.18 -3.95 -1.09
N MET A 112 1.14 -4.96 -1.96
CA MET A 112 2.37 -5.52 -2.56
C MET A 112 3.13 -4.44 -3.33
N GLN A 113 2.41 -3.63 -4.11
CA GLN A 113 3.00 -2.55 -4.89
C GLN A 113 3.58 -1.46 -3.99
N VAL A 114 2.84 -1.06 -2.95
CA VAL A 114 3.24 0.00 -2.02
C VAL A 114 4.48 -0.41 -1.21
N CYS A 115 4.52 -1.65 -0.73
CA CYS A 115 5.63 -2.14 0.12
C CYS A 115 6.80 -2.74 -0.66
N LYS A 116 6.67 -2.96 -1.97
CA LYS A 116 7.76 -3.43 -2.85
C LYS A 116 9.09 -2.69 -2.69
N PRO A 117 9.17 -1.34 -2.68
CA PRO A 117 10.45 -0.66 -2.51
C PRO A 117 11.13 -0.97 -1.16
N HIS A 118 10.34 -1.17 -0.10
CA HIS A 118 10.87 -1.56 1.22
C HIS A 118 11.34 -3.01 1.20
N TRP A 119 10.57 -3.90 0.55
CA TRP A 119 10.92 -5.30 0.36
C TRP A 119 12.27 -5.46 -0.36
N VAL A 120 12.46 -4.75 -1.48
CA VAL A 120 13.70 -4.83 -2.27
C VAL A 120 14.91 -4.36 -1.46
N ARG A 121 14.77 -3.31 -0.64
CA ARG A 121 15.84 -2.85 0.26
C ARG A 121 16.16 -3.89 1.33
N PHE A 122 15.13 -4.45 1.96
CA PHE A 122 15.29 -5.50 2.97
C PHE A 122 16.01 -6.73 2.41
N GLN A 123 15.60 -7.23 1.23
CA GLN A 123 16.28 -8.35 0.59
C GLN A 123 17.74 -8.09 0.24
N ARG A 124 18.07 -6.87 -0.22
CA ARG A 124 19.47 -6.49 -0.47
C ARG A 124 20.29 -6.54 0.81
N CYS A 125 19.72 -6.07 1.92
CA CYS A 125 20.36 -6.14 3.22
C CYS A 125 20.59 -7.58 3.67
N LEU A 126 19.57 -8.44 3.61
CA LEU A 126 19.70 -9.86 3.98
C LEU A 126 20.78 -10.56 3.16
N ARG A 127 20.79 -10.36 1.83
CA ARG A 127 21.84 -10.94 0.97
C ARG A 127 23.24 -10.47 1.33
N PHE A 128 23.38 -9.21 1.77
CA PHE A 128 24.67 -8.69 2.23
C PHE A 128 25.06 -9.32 3.57
N ARG A 129 24.16 -9.28 4.56
CA ARG A 129 24.35 -9.88 5.89
C ARG A 129 24.75 -11.35 5.79
N ASP A 130 23.99 -12.13 5.04
CA ASP A 130 24.18 -13.57 4.92
C ASP A 130 25.51 -13.90 4.22
N ARG A 131 25.93 -13.09 3.24
CA ARG A 131 27.27 -13.19 2.62
C ARG A 131 28.40 -12.82 3.59
N SER A 132 28.18 -11.84 4.46
CA SER A 132 29.18 -11.42 5.45
C SER A 132 29.32 -12.40 6.61
N ILE A 133 28.26 -13.11 6.99
CA ILE A 133 28.27 -14.10 8.08
C ILE A 133 28.83 -15.46 7.63
N MET A 134 28.52 -15.88 6.40
CA MET A 134 28.93 -17.19 5.86
C MET A 134 30.18 -17.14 4.96
N GLY A 135 30.78 -15.96 4.78
CA GLY A 135 31.92 -15.69 3.90
C GLY A 135 33.26 -15.70 4.62
#